data_AF-A0A349HM27-F1
#
_entry.id   AF-A0A349HM27-F1
#
_cell.length_a   1.000
_cell.length_b   1.000
_cell.length_c   1.000
_cell.angle_alpha   90.00
_cell.angle_beta   90.00
_cell.angle_gamma   90.00
#
_symmetry.space_group_name_H-M   'P 1'
#
loop_
_entity.id
_entity.type
_entity.pdbx_description
1 polymer ?
#
loop_
_entity_poly.entity_id
_entity_poly.type
_entity_poly.pdbx_seq_one_letter_code
_entity_poly.pdbx_strand_id
1 'polypeptide(L)'
;MPDGRCIAYTIDPEGRRIAKSINGKVVESYLWHDFTTLVAVEDNYGNRKEFAYDDDGDPIAMRFNESMYYFAADQVGTVYIVANTEGNEVKRIIRDSFGNKIIDTNERMDISLGFAAGLHDTETGLVHFGFREYDPSIGRFIQPDPL
;
A
#
# COMPACT_ATOMS: atom_id res chain seq x y z
N MET A 1 -15.05 3.22 13.89
CA MET A 1 -14.66 4.58 13.44
C MET A 1 -15.77 5.57 13.78
N PRO A 2 -15.51 6.91 13.80
CA PRO A 2 -16.52 7.91 14.15
C PRO A 2 -17.79 7.87 13.28
N ASP A 3 -17.69 7.32 12.08
CA ASP A 3 -18.77 7.09 11.12
C ASP A 3 -19.51 5.75 11.30
N GLY A 4 -19.20 4.99 12.35
CA GLY A 4 -19.82 3.69 12.63
C GLY A 4 -19.25 2.51 11.84
N ARG A 5 -18.28 2.72 10.93
CA ARG A 5 -17.63 1.61 10.21
C ARG A 5 -16.74 0.80 11.15
N CYS A 6 -16.79 -0.52 10.97
CA CYS A 6 -15.87 -1.48 11.59
C CYS A 6 -14.92 -2.02 10.51
N ILE A 7 -13.62 -1.87 10.74
CA ILE A 7 -12.57 -2.43 9.89
C ILE A 7 -12.01 -3.63 10.63
N ALA A 8 -11.91 -4.76 9.94
CA ALA A 8 -11.31 -5.98 10.45
C ALA A 8 -10.31 -6.53 9.43
N TYR A 9 -9.27 -7.18 9.93
CA TYR A 9 -8.24 -7.80 9.10
C TYR A 9 -8.22 -9.32 9.35
N THR A 10 -8.03 -10.10 8.29
CA THR A 10 -7.77 -11.53 8.38
C THR A 10 -6.28 -11.78 8.28
N ILE A 11 -5.73 -12.51 9.24
CA ILE A 11 -4.31 -12.82 9.35
C ILE A 11 -4.12 -14.33 9.13
N ASP A 12 -3.11 -14.72 8.34
CA ASP A 12 -2.76 -16.13 8.15
C ASP A 12 -1.92 -16.68 9.33
N PRO A 13 -1.67 -18.00 9.40
CA PRO A 13 -0.86 -18.60 10.47
C PRO A 13 0.56 -18.07 10.57
N GLU A 14 1.12 -17.55 9.47
CA GLU A 14 2.45 -16.94 9.42
C GLU A 14 2.46 -15.51 9.94
N GLY A 15 1.29 -14.92 10.22
CA GLY A 15 1.14 -13.55 10.76
C GLY A 15 0.93 -12.47 9.70
N ARG A 16 0.75 -12.83 8.42
CA ARG A 16 0.55 -11.87 7.32
C ARG A 16 -0.92 -11.50 7.20
N ARG A 17 -1.19 -10.21 6.96
CA ARG A 17 -2.54 -9.72 6.65
C ARG A 17 -2.94 -10.17 5.25
N ILE A 18 -3.93 -11.06 5.13
CA ILE A 18 -4.39 -11.61 3.83
C ILE A 18 -5.70 -11.01 3.34
N ALA A 19 -6.47 -10.34 4.20
CA ALA A 19 -7.68 -9.63 3.79
C ALA A 19 -8.05 -8.48 4.72
N LYS A 20 -8.80 -7.53 4.18
CA LYS A 20 -9.47 -6.46 4.91
C LYS A 20 -10.97 -6.53 4.67
N SER A 21 -11.73 -6.33 5.75
CA SER A 21 -13.19 -6.30 5.72
C SER A 21 -13.73 -5.00 6.31
N ILE A 22 -14.76 -4.44 5.69
CA ILE A 22 -15.52 -3.30 6.19
C ILE A 22 -16.94 -3.80 6.49
N ASN A 23 -17.38 -3.63 7.74
CA ASN A 23 -18.70 -4.08 8.22
C ASN A 23 -18.98 -5.56 7.89
N GLY A 24 -17.96 -6.41 8.06
CA GLY A 24 -18.04 -7.86 7.83
C GLY A 24 -17.98 -8.30 6.36
N LYS A 25 -17.81 -7.38 5.41
CA LYS A 25 -17.61 -7.71 3.99
C LYS A 25 -16.16 -7.51 3.60
N VAL A 26 -15.55 -8.53 2.99
CA VAL A 26 -14.20 -8.42 2.42
C VAL A 26 -14.22 -7.36 1.32
N VAL A 27 -13.34 -6.37 1.44
CA VAL A 27 -13.18 -5.28 0.46
C VAL A 27 -11.85 -5.37 -0.28
N GLU A 28 -10.83 -5.96 0.36
CA GLU A 28 -9.51 -6.19 -0.24
C GLU A 28 -8.94 -7.53 0.22
N SER A 29 -8.20 -8.20 -0.67
CA SER A 29 -7.36 -9.35 -0.36
C SER A 29 -5.92 -9.10 -0.81
N TYR A 30 -4.97 -9.73 -0.12
CA TYR A 30 -3.55 -9.44 -0.27
C TYR A 30 -2.78 -10.74 -0.50
N LEU A 31 -1.90 -10.73 -1.50
CA LEU A 31 -0.92 -11.78 -1.75
C LEU A 31 0.47 -11.25 -1.42
N TRP A 32 1.22 -12.00 -0.64
CA TRP A 32 2.56 -11.64 -0.20
C TRP A 32 3.61 -12.64 -0.70
N HIS A 33 4.79 -12.15 -1.06
CA HIS A 33 5.94 -13.01 -1.37
C HIS A 33 6.59 -13.51 -0.08
N ASP A 34 6.84 -12.58 0.84
CA ASP A 34 7.39 -12.80 2.16
C ASP A 34 6.55 -12.02 3.20
N PHE A 35 7.15 -11.58 4.30
CA PHE A 35 6.43 -10.88 5.37
C PHE A 35 6.17 -9.39 5.10
N THR A 36 6.92 -8.79 4.17
CA THR A 36 6.89 -7.34 3.88
C THR A 36 6.75 -7.00 2.41
N THR A 37 6.96 -7.95 1.50
CA THR A 37 6.91 -7.75 0.06
C THR A 37 5.53 -8.11 -0.50
N LEU A 38 4.74 -7.09 -0.85
CA LEU A 38 3.37 -7.23 -1.36
C LEU A 38 3.38 -7.61 -2.85
N VAL A 39 2.85 -8.77 -3.21
CA VAL A 39 2.78 -9.22 -4.61
C VAL A 39 1.53 -8.69 -5.29
N ALA A 40 0.38 -8.73 -4.62
CA ALA A 40 -0.85 -8.24 -5.21
C ALA A 40 -1.88 -7.75 -4.18
N VAL A 41 -2.72 -6.82 -4.63
CA VAL A 41 -3.97 -6.41 -3.98
C VAL A 41 -5.12 -6.67 -4.96
N GLU A 42 -6.16 -7.35 -4.51
CA GLU A 42 -7.40 -7.54 -5.26
C GLU A 42 -8.59 -6.97 -4.49
N ASP A 43 -9.37 -6.10 -5.14
CA ASP A 43 -10.58 -5.53 -4.57
C ASP A 43 -11.80 -6.45 -4.72
N ASN A 44 -12.90 -6.10 -4.07
CA ASN A 44 -14.15 -6.86 -4.14
C ASN A 44 -14.91 -6.76 -5.48
N TYR A 45 -14.35 -6.07 -6.47
CA TYR A 45 -14.86 -5.98 -7.84
C TYR A 45 -14.00 -6.80 -8.82
N GLY A 46 -12.95 -7.46 -8.34
CA GLY A 46 -12.02 -8.24 -9.16
C GLY A 46 -10.95 -7.40 -9.84
N ASN A 47 -10.79 -6.12 -9.48
CA ASN A 47 -9.66 -5.34 -9.97
C ASN A 47 -8.41 -5.74 -9.20
N ARG A 48 -7.34 -6.05 -9.93
CA ARG A 48 -6.11 -6.58 -9.35
C ARG A 48 -4.91 -5.71 -9.70
N LYS A 49 -4.18 -5.31 -8.66
CA LYS A 49 -2.88 -4.63 -8.73
C LYS A 49 -1.81 -5.65 -8.40
N GLU A 50 -0.89 -5.92 -9.32
CA GLU A 50 0.29 -6.73 -9.07
C GLU A 50 1.54 -5.85 -9.09
N PHE A 51 2.50 -6.13 -8.23
CA PHE A 51 3.72 -5.34 -8.08
C PHE A 51 4.95 -6.13 -8.51
N ALA A 52 5.89 -5.43 -9.13
CA ALA A 52 7.22 -5.93 -9.42
C ALA A 52 8.26 -5.10 -8.68
N TYR A 53 9.34 -5.75 -8.27
CA TYR A 53 10.41 -5.20 -7.46
C TYR A 53 11.75 -5.44 -8.16
N ASP A 54 12.74 -4.60 -7.87
CA ASP A 54 14.13 -4.87 -8.24
C ASP A 54 14.83 -5.81 -7.24
N ASP A 55 16.13 -6.02 -7.44
CA ASP A 55 16.95 -6.92 -6.61
C ASP A 55 17.15 -6.40 -5.17
N ASP A 56 16.98 -5.08 -4.95
CA ASP A 56 17.09 -4.44 -3.64
C ASP A 56 15.73 -4.46 -2.89
N GLY A 57 14.66 -4.87 -3.57
CA GLY A 57 13.31 -4.96 -3.00
C GLY A 57 12.49 -3.69 -3.13
N ASP A 58 12.93 -2.73 -3.96
CA ASP A 58 12.18 -1.49 -4.20
C ASP A 58 11.12 -1.71 -5.29
N PRO A 59 9.89 -1.16 -5.13
CA PRO A 59 8.82 -1.35 -6.11
C PRO A 59 9.11 -0.55 -7.38
N ILE A 60 9.23 -1.24 -8.52
CA ILE A 60 9.57 -0.64 -9.82
C ILE A 60 8.39 -0.55 -10.78
N ALA A 61 7.36 -1.37 -10.60
CA ALA A 61 6.19 -1.36 -11.48
C ALA A 61 4.93 -1.89 -10.79
N MET A 62 3.78 -1.51 -11.36
CA MET A 62 2.49 -2.08 -11.04
C MET A 62 1.75 -2.43 -12.32
N ARG A 63 1.23 -3.66 -12.38
CA ARG A 63 0.22 -4.06 -13.35
C ARG A 63 -1.16 -3.90 -12.72
N PHE A 64 -1.97 -2.98 -13.22
CA PHE A 64 -3.37 -2.86 -12.83
C PHE A 64 -4.24 -3.45 -13.93
N ASN A 65 -4.83 -4.62 -13.65
CA ASN A 65 -5.50 -5.45 -14.65
C ASN A 65 -4.60 -5.71 -15.87
N GLU A 66 -4.89 -5.10 -17.02
CA GLU A 66 -4.10 -5.25 -18.26
C GLU A 66 -3.14 -4.07 -18.52
N SER A 67 -3.16 -3.04 -17.68
CA SER A 67 -2.36 -1.83 -17.85
C SER A 67 -1.09 -1.87 -17.00
N MET A 68 0.04 -1.55 -17.61
CA MET A 68 1.34 -1.46 -16.94
C MET A 68 1.67 -0.01 -16.57
N TYR A 69 2.21 0.17 -15.36
CA TYR A 69 2.72 1.43 -14.84
C TYR A 69 4.08 1.23 -14.21
N TYR A 70 4.95 2.23 -14.34
CA TYR A 70 6.31 2.22 -13.80
C TYR A 70 6.43 3.25 -12.68
N PHE A 71 7.23 2.92 -11.68
CA PHE A 71 7.42 3.74 -10.50
C PHE A 71 8.78 4.42 -10.49
N ALA A 72 8.81 5.62 -9.94
CA ALA A 72 10.02 6.19 -9.37
C ALA A 72 9.81 6.29 -7.85
N ALA A 73 10.74 5.72 -7.10
CA ALA A 73 10.74 5.67 -5.64
C ALA A 73 11.96 6.38 -5.06
N ASP A 74 11.82 6.91 -3.84
CA ASP A 74 12.93 7.49 -3.09
C ASP A 74 13.82 6.41 -2.46
N GLN A 75 14.85 6.81 -1.72
CA GLN A 75 15.85 5.91 -1.15
C GLN A 75 15.33 4.90 -0.10
N VAL A 76 14.05 5.00 0.29
CA VAL A 76 13.40 4.02 1.19
C VAL A 76 12.24 3.29 0.50
N GLY A 77 12.12 3.39 -0.82
CA GLY A 77 11.06 2.72 -1.59
C GLY A 77 9.73 3.49 -1.64
N THR A 78 9.67 4.74 -1.18
CA THR A 78 8.44 5.54 -1.27
C THR A 78 8.21 6.01 -2.70
N VAL A 79 7.17 5.47 -3.35
CA VAL A 79 6.79 5.87 -4.71
C VAL A 79 6.33 7.35 -4.73
N TYR A 80 7.00 8.15 -5.56
CA TYR A 80 6.69 9.57 -5.74
C TYR A 80 6.24 9.95 -7.17
N ILE A 81 6.53 9.12 -8.18
CA ILE A 81 6.00 9.25 -9.55
C ILE A 81 5.49 7.90 -10.03
N VAL A 82 4.40 7.93 -10.79
CA VAL A 82 3.88 6.81 -11.59
C VAL A 82 3.81 7.26 -13.05
N ALA A 83 4.40 6.49 -13.95
CA ALA A 83 4.38 6.72 -15.38
C ALA A 83 3.66 5.58 -16.12
N ASN A 84 3.03 5.89 -17.25
CA ASN A 84 2.47 4.87 -18.15
C ASN A 84 3.56 4.28 -19.07
N THR A 85 3.19 3.37 -19.96
CA THR A 85 4.11 2.70 -20.91
C THR A 85 4.72 3.61 -21.96
N GLU A 86 4.19 4.81 -22.15
CA GLU A 86 4.75 5.84 -23.06
C GLU A 86 5.76 6.75 -22.34
N GLY A 87 5.96 6.57 -21.02
CA GLY A 87 6.81 7.43 -20.20
C GLY A 87 6.13 8.70 -19.71
N ASN A 88 4.82 8.85 -19.92
CA ASN A 88 4.06 10.00 -19.44
C ASN A 88 3.74 9.84 -17.95
N GLU A 89 4.02 10.88 -17.15
CA GLU A 89 3.61 10.94 -15.74
C GLU A 89 2.07 10.95 -15.64
N VAL A 90 1.52 9.98 -14.92
CA VAL A 90 0.06 9.84 -14.69
C VAL A 90 -0.36 10.08 -13.24
N LYS A 91 0.61 10.07 -12.31
CA LYS A 91 0.42 10.39 -10.89
C LYS A 91 1.74 10.83 -10.28
N ARG A 92 1.67 11.81 -9.39
CA ARG A 92 2.75 12.24 -8.52
C ARG A 92 2.23 12.33 -7.10
N ILE A 93 3.00 11.76 -6.17
CA ILE A 93 2.67 11.74 -4.74
C ILE A 93 3.86 12.29 -3.98
N ILE A 94 3.70 13.44 -3.34
CA ILE A 94 4.75 14.00 -2.47
C ILE A 94 4.32 13.78 -1.03
N ARG A 95 5.23 13.25 -0.21
CA ARG A 95 5.03 13.02 1.22
C ARG A 95 6.03 13.82 2.04
N ASP A 96 5.69 14.12 3.28
CA ASP A 96 6.66 14.65 4.25
C ASP A 96 7.62 13.57 4.75
N SER A 97 8.56 13.94 5.62
CA SER A 97 9.56 13.03 6.19
C SER A 97 8.98 11.88 7.03
N PHE A 98 7.72 11.98 7.44
CA PHE A 98 7.02 10.97 8.22
C PHE A 98 6.00 10.19 7.38
N GLY A 99 5.90 10.44 6.08
CA GLY A 99 5.00 9.73 5.17
C GLY A 99 3.62 10.36 4.99
N ASN A 100 3.34 11.55 5.57
CA ASN A 100 2.08 12.23 5.36
C ASN A 100 1.98 12.77 3.94
N LYS A 101 0.86 12.55 3.27
CA LYS A 101 0.64 13.02 1.89
C LYS A 101 0.48 14.54 1.84
N ILE A 102 1.36 15.21 1.09
CA ILE A 102 1.31 16.66 0.82
C ILE A 102 0.65 16.93 -0.54
N ILE A 103 1.00 16.15 -1.57
CA ILE A 103 0.47 16.28 -2.93
C ILE A 103 0.02 14.92 -3.43
N ASP A 104 -1.12 14.87 -4.10
CA ASP A 104 -1.58 13.76 -4.93
C ASP A 104 -2.22 14.31 -6.21
N THR A 105 -1.58 14.12 -7.37
CA THR A 105 -2.13 14.65 -8.63
C THR A 105 -3.28 13.81 -9.19
N ASN A 106 -3.50 12.60 -8.67
CA ASN A 106 -4.56 11.70 -9.16
C ASN A 106 -5.01 10.72 -8.07
N GLU A 107 -5.81 11.20 -7.13
CA GLU A 107 -6.31 10.38 -6.00
C GLU A 107 -7.15 9.17 -6.41
N ARG A 108 -7.74 9.18 -7.62
CA ARG A 108 -8.53 8.05 -8.14
C ARG A 108 -7.67 6.84 -8.50
N MET A 109 -6.40 7.07 -8.83
CA MET A 109 -5.45 6.00 -9.08
C MET A 109 -4.81 5.59 -7.75
N ASP A 110 -5.36 4.56 -7.15
CA ASP A 110 -4.78 3.92 -5.98
C ASP A 110 -3.64 2.96 -6.37
N ILE A 111 -2.46 3.18 -5.81
CA ILE A 111 -1.31 2.28 -5.97
C ILE A 111 -1.15 1.32 -4.80
N SER A 112 -1.97 1.45 -3.74
CA SER A 112 -1.94 0.68 -2.49
C SER A 112 -0.64 0.73 -1.68
N LEU A 113 0.44 1.26 -2.23
CA LEU A 113 1.72 1.47 -1.56
C LEU A 113 1.79 2.87 -0.91
N GLY A 114 2.26 2.89 0.34
CA GLY A 114 2.40 4.04 1.20
C GLY A 114 3.84 4.53 1.35
N PHE A 115 4.14 5.03 2.54
CA PHE A 115 5.51 5.36 2.95
C PHE A 115 6.36 4.08 2.96
N ALA A 116 7.59 4.18 2.47
CA ALA A 116 8.57 3.09 2.40
C ALA A 116 7.98 1.76 1.86
N ALA A 117 7.22 1.84 0.77
CA ALA A 117 6.53 0.72 0.13
C ALA A 117 5.58 -0.13 1.01
N GLY A 118 5.26 0.30 2.23
CA GLY A 118 4.31 -0.42 3.08
C GLY A 118 2.87 -0.35 2.53
N LEU A 119 2.04 -1.33 2.87
CA LEU A 119 0.63 -1.35 2.42
C LEU A 119 -0.17 -0.23 3.10
N HIS A 120 -0.65 0.73 2.33
CA HIS A 120 -1.40 1.87 2.84
C HIS A 120 -2.89 1.54 2.97
N ASP A 121 -3.43 1.73 4.16
CA ASP A 121 -4.85 1.57 4.44
C ASP A 121 -5.55 2.94 4.36
N THR A 122 -6.32 3.16 3.29
CA THR A 122 -6.98 4.44 3.01
C THR A 122 -8.02 4.87 4.04
N GLU A 123 -8.60 3.93 4.78
CA GLU A 123 -9.66 4.19 5.74
C GLU A 123 -9.12 4.60 7.11
N THR A 124 -7.94 4.10 7.47
CA THR A 124 -7.29 4.40 8.75
C THR A 124 -6.15 5.42 8.60
N GLY A 125 -5.58 5.57 7.40
CA GLY A 125 -4.36 6.35 7.15
C GLY A 125 -3.07 5.64 7.59
N LEU A 126 -3.18 4.41 8.09
CA LEU A 126 -2.03 3.63 8.57
C LEU A 126 -1.28 3.00 7.40
N VAL A 127 0.00 2.72 7.63
CA VAL A 127 0.87 1.96 6.72
C VAL A 127 1.26 0.67 7.41
N HIS A 128 0.88 -0.46 6.81
CA HIS A 128 1.14 -1.79 7.33
C HIS A 128 2.54 -2.27 6.95
N PHE A 129 3.34 -2.62 7.96
CA PHE A 129 4.71 -3.15 7.83
C PHE A 129 4.81 -4.53 8.50
N GLY A 130 3.96 -5.47 8.09
CA GLY A 130 3.93 -6.83 8.61
C GLY A 130 3.36 -6.88 10.04
N PHE A 131 4.21 -6.83 11.07
CA PHE A 131 3.75 -7.00 12.46
C PHE A 131 3.19 -5.71 13.07
N ARG A 132 3.56 -4.56 12.50
CA ARG A 132 3.22 -3.26 13.06
C ARG A 132 2.54 -2.38 12.03
N GLU A 133 1.62 -1.57 12.52
CA GLU A 133 1.05 -0.45 11.77
C GLU A 133 1.82 0.81 12.15
N TYR A 134 2.28 1.51 11.13
CA TYR A 134 2.87 2.83 11.24
C TYR A 134 1.81 3.88 11.01
N ASP A 135 1.76 4.89 11.87
CA ASP A 135 0.90 6.05 11.75
C ASP A 135 1.74 7.28 11.33
N PRO A 136 1.64 7.71 10.06
CA PRO A 136 2.34 8.91 9.58
C PRO A 136 1.99 10.18 10.36
N SER A 137 0.77 10.29 10.89
CA SER A 137 0.28 11.51 11.54
C SER A 137 0.99 11.79 12.87
N ILE A 138 1.50 10.74 13.52
CA ILE A 138 2.30 10.83 14.75
C ILE A 138 3.75 10.37 14.54
N GLY A 139 4.11 9.97 13.32
CA GLY A 139 5.47 9.60 12.95
C GLY A 139 6.01 8.34 13.64
N ARG A 140 5.16 7.35 13.95
CA ARG A 140 5.59 6.14 14.67
C ARG A 140 4.68 4.93 14.49
N PHE A 141 5.20 3.76 14.86
CA PHE A 141 4.39 2.55 15.06
C PHE A 141 3.41 2.70 16.22
N ILE A 142 2.21 2.14 16.06
CA ILE A 142 1.15 2.17 17.10
C ILE A 142 1.17 0.94 18.01
N GLN A 143 2.01 -0.07 17.68
CA GLN A 143 2.28 -1.22 18.53
C GLN A 143 3.76 -1.21 19.00
N PRO A 144 4.05 -1.74 20.21
CA PRO A 144 5.41 -2.11 20.59
C PRO A 144 6.05 -3.09 19.61
N ASP A 145 7.38 -3.19 19.65
CA ASP A 145 8.08 -4.26 18.95
C ASP A 145 7.64 -5.63 19.50
N PRO A 146 7.29 -6.60 18.64
CA PRO A 146 6.86 -7.93 19.08
C PRO A 146 8.00 -8.85 19.55
N LEU A 147 9.27 -8.42 19.45
CA LEU A 147 10.47 -9.19 19.83
C LEU A 147 11.11 -8.71 21.14
#